data_AF-A0A949K6L1-F1
#
_entry.id   AF-A0A949K6L1-F1
#
_cell.length_a   1.000
_cell.length_b   1.000
_cell.length_c   1.000
_cell.angle_alpha   90.00
_cell.angle_beta   90.00
_cell.angle_gamma   90.00
#
_symmetry.space_group_name_H-M   'P 1'
#
loop_
_entity.id
_entity.type
_entity.pdbx_description
1 polymer ?
#
loop_
_entity_poly.entity_id
_entity_poly.type
_entity_poly.pdbx_seq_one_letter_code
_entity_poly.pdbx_strand_id
1 'polypeptide(L)'
;MEKTAEETHPYTEGKGSSCHAKLDQEGEQRYYFKMQDQDIFVIDLSEVQGNVDIHIYDEEEESLYTAENMSAGSTDENTKKIPVDKSGTYTVDLSVVKSGGAISIAIE
;
A
#
# COMPACT_ATOMS: atom_id res chain seq x y z
N MET A 1 20.43 20.37 13.23
CA MET A 1 20.39 18.91 13.05
C MET A 1 19.63 18.69 11.76
N GLU A 2 20.34 18.26 10.71
CA GLU A 2 19.74 17.94 9.42
C GLU A 2 18.85 16.71 9.61
N LYS A 3 17.59 16.84 9.23
CA LYS A 3 16.65 15.73 9.13
C LYS A 3 17.14 14.81 8.01
N THR A 4 17.39 13.54 8.30
CA THR A 4 17.72 12.54 7.27
C THR A 4 16.51 12.34 6.36
N ALA A 5 16.74 12.00 5.10
CA ALA A 5 15.74 11.87 4.03
C ALA A 5 14.65 10.79 4.27
N GLU A 6 14.66 10.14 5.42
CA GLU A 6 13.67 9.17 5.88
C GLU A 6 12.38 9.83 6.41
N GLU A 7 12.37 11.15 6.65
CA GLU A 7 11.23 11.87 7.25
C GLU A 7 10.17 12.41 6.25
N THR A 8 10.24 12.09 4.96
CA THR A 8 9.34 12.69 3.94
C THR A 8 8.33 11.73 3.30
N HIS A 9 8.38 10.45 3.61
CA HIS A 9 7.42 9.49 3.05
C HIS A 9 6.33 9.15 4.10
N PRO A 10 5.06 9.03 3.69
CA PRO A 10 3.98 8.60 4.58
C PRO A 10 4.35 7.25 5.23
N TYR A 11 4.62 7.31 6.53
CA TYR A 11 5.08 6.20 7.35
C TYR A 11 3.95 5.77 8.28
N THR A 12 3.57 4.49 8.21
CA THR A 12 2.50 3.89 9.02
C THR A 12 3.10 2.76 9.87
N GLU A 13 2.86 2.74 11.18
CA GLU A 13 3.48 1.75 12.08
C GLU A 13 2.45 1.07 12.98
N GLY A 14 2.53 -0.26 13.05
CA GLY A 14 1.80 -1.10 14.00
C GLY A 14 0.32 -1.32 13.69
N LYS A 15 -0.21 -2.41 14.26
CA LYS A 15 -1.60 -2.82 14.16
C LYS A 15 -2.60 -1.71 14.49
N GLY A 16 -3.60 -1.55 13.62
CA GLY A 16 -4.63 -0.53 13.68
C GLY A 16 -4.29 0.77 12.96
N SER A 17 -3.07 0.90 12.46
CA SER A 17 -2.66 2.06 11.66
C SER A 17 -3.08 1.90 10.21
N SER A 18 -3.33 3.03 9.52
CA SER A 18 -3.74 3.04 8.11
C SER A 18 -3.25 4.26 7.37
N CYS A 19 -3.13 4.12 6.06
CA CYS A 19 -2.88 5.16 5.09
C CYS A 19 -4.07 5.24 4.13
N HIS A 20 -4.48 6.46 3.80
CA HIS A 20 -5.51 6.73 2.81
C HIS A 20 -4.91 7.61 1.71
N ALA A 21 -4.62 7.00 0.56
CA ALA A 21 -3.88 7.60 -0.54
C ALA A 21 -4.83 8.08 -1.63
N LYS A 22 -4.67 9.34 -2.06
CA LYS A 22 -5.43 9.88 -3.19
C LYS A 22 -4.82 9.42 -4.50
N LEU A 23 -5.67 8.95 -5.41
CA LEU A 23 -5.27 8.54 -6.75
C LEU A 23 -5.66 9.61 -7.77
N ASP A 24 -5.49 10.90 -7.44
CA ASP A 24 -5.95 12.02 -8.26
C ASP A 24 -4.97 12.43 -9.38
N GLN A 25 -3.77 11.85 -9.38
CA GLN A 25 -2.74 12.04 -10.40
C GLN A 25 -2.15 10.70 -10.85
N GLU A 26 -1.94 10.54 -12.16
CA GLU A 26 -1.22 9.40 -12.75
C GLU A 26 0.28 9.44 -12.40
N GLY A 27 0.88 8.27 -12.22
CA GLY A 27 2.28 8.11 -11.84
C GLY A 27 2.48 7.26 -10.59
N GLU A 28 3.71 7.23 -10.10
CA GLU A 28 4.12 6.39 -8.97
C GLU A 28 3.96 7.11 -7.63
N GLN A 29 3.46 6.39 -6.63
CA GLN A 29 3.38 6.84 -5.24
C GLN A 29 3.94 5.72 -4.35
N ARG A 30 4.85 6.07 -3.44
CA ARG A 30 5.53 5.12 -2.56
C ARG A 30 5.22 5.37 -1.09
N TYR A 31 4.90 4.29 -0.38
CA TYR A 31 4.50 4.28 1.02
C TYR A 31 5.33 3.26 1.80
N TYR A 32 5.56 3.53 3.08
CA TYR A 32 6.33 2.63 3.94
C TYR A 32 5.52 2.22 5.16
N PHE A 33 5.57 0.94 5.48
CA PHE A 33 4.82 0.34 6.59
C PHE A 33 5.76 -0.47 7.46
N LYS A 34 5.82 -0.16 8.75
CA LYS A 34 6.57 -0.98 9.70
C LYS A 34 5.64 -1.98 10.37
N MET A 35 5.94 -3.26 10.14
CA MET A 35 5.05 -4.38 10.44
C MET A 35 5.74 -5.38 11.37
N GLN A 36 4.94 -6.11 12.15
CA GLN A 36 5.37 -7.25 12.95
C GLN A 36 5.03 -8.57 12.27
N ASP A 37 5.70 -9.66 12.67
CA ASP A 37 5.30 -11.00 12.28
C ASP A 37 3.81 -11.22 12.60
N GLN A 38 3.09 -11.85 11.67
CA GLN A 38 1.64 -12.11 11.74
C GLN A 38 0.71 -10.90 11.55
N ASP A 39 1.25 -9.69 11.34
CA ASP A 39 0.41 -8.58 10.86
C ASP A 39 -0.12 -8.89 9.45
N ILE A 40 -1.17 -8.17 9.05
CA ILE A 40 -1.82 -8.33 7.76
C ILE A 40 -1.96 -6.96 7.10
N PHE A 41 -1.48 -6.83 5.87
CA PHE A 41 -1.89 -5.72 5.00
C PHE A 41 -3.36 -5.89 4.60
N VAL A 42 -4.15 -4.85 4.81
CA VAL A 42 -5.53 -4.76 4.32
C VAL A 42 -5.63 -3.63 3.32
N ILE A 43 -5.80 -3.99 2.05
CA ILE A 43 -5.95 -3.06 0.94
C ILE A 43 -7.43 -2.98 0.59
N ASP A 44 -8.00 -1.78 0.66
CA ASP A 44 -9.39 -1.51 0.29
C ASP A 44 -9.44 -0.66 -0.98
N LEU A 45 -10.00 -1.26 -2.03
CA LEU A 45 -10.20 -0.69 -3.36
C LEU A 45 -11.58 -0.05 -3.53
N SER A 46 -12.44 -0.05 -2.51
CA SER A 46 -13.85 0.36 -2.64
C SER A 46 -14.04 1.80 -3.12
N GLU A 47 -13.04 2.66 -2.90
CA GLU A 47 -13.05 4.05 -3.34
C GLU A 47 -12.23 4.32 -4.61
N VAL A 48 -11.66 3.29 -5.24
CA VAL A 48 -10.88 3.42 -6.47
C VAL A 48 -11.82 3.60 -7.66
N GLN A 49 -11.79 4.77 -8.29
CA GLN A 49 -12.60 5.09 -9.48
C GLN A 49 -11.78 5.04 -10.79
N GLY A 50 -10.46 4.88 -10.67
CA GLY A 50 -9.52 4.71 -11.76
C GLY A 50 -8.90 3.32 -11.79
N ASN A 51 -7.65 3.23 -12.23
CA ASN A 51 -6.87 1.99 -12.29
C ASN A 51 -5.52 2.21 -11.58
N VAL A 52 -5.13 1.26 -10.75
CA VAL A 52 -3.85 1.29 -10.02
C VAL A 52 -3.18 -0.08 -10.04
N ASP A 53 -1.87 -0.11 -10.28
CA ASP A 53 -1.04 -1.29 -10.04
C ASP A 53 -0.46 -1.20 -8.62
N ILE A 54 -0.34 -2.33 -7.94
CA ILE A 54 0.08 -2.41 -6.55
C ILE A 54 1.21 -3.42 -6.45
N HIS A 55 2.34 -2.98 -5.89
CA HIS A 55 3.48 -3.83 -5.56
C HIS A 55 3.82 -3.68 -4.09
N ILE A 56 4.05 -4.80 -3.40
CA ILE A 56 4.53 -4.81 -2.01
C ILE A 56 5.84 -5.57 -1.97
N TYR A 57 6.82 -4.95 -1.32
CA TYR A 57 8.15 -5.51 -1.08
C TYR A 57 8.41 -5.58 0.42
N ASP A 58 9.13 -6.61 0.85
CA ASP A 58 9.67 -6.67 2.22
C ASP A 58 10.93 -5.78 2.37
N GLU A 59 11.54 -5.83 3.55
CA GLU A 59 12.73 -5.04 3.87
C GLU A 59 13.98 -5.46 3.06
N GLU A 60 14.00 -6.68 2.55
CA GLU A 60 15.06 -7.24 1.70
C GLU A 60 14.81 -6.96 0.20
N GLU A 61 13.80 -6.13 -0.11
CA GLU A 61 13.29 -5.85 -1.45
C GLU A 61 12.73 -7.08 -2.20
N GLU A 62 12.38 -8.16 -1.47
CA GLU A 62 11.70 -9.30 -2.04
C GLU A 62 10.21 -9.00 -2.27
N SER A 63 9.69 -9.37 -3.44
CA SER A 63 8.28 -9.14 -3.79
C SER A 63 7.37 -10.06 -2.98
N LEU A 64 6.50 -9.44 -2.18
CA LEU A 64 5.46 -10.13 -1.40
C LEU A 64 4.14 -10.23 -2.18
N TYR A 65 3.77 -9.17 -2.91
CA TYR A 65 2.51 -9.10 -3.63
C TYR A 65 2.61 -8.20 -4.86
N THR A 66 1.95 -8.61 -5.95
CA THR A 66 1.80 -7.84 -7.17
C THR A 66 0.39 -7.99 -7.72
N ALA A 67 -0.24 -6.87 -8.08
CA ALA A 67 -1.49 -6.85 -8.81
C ALA A 67 -1.55 -5.67 -9.78
N GLU A 68 -2.11 -5.89 -10.97
CA GLU A 68 -2.14 -4.90 -12.05
C GLU A 68 -3.59 -4.51 -12.39
N ASN A 69 -3.79 -3.26 -12.79
CA ASN A 69 -5.06 -2.68 -13.22
C ASN A 69 -6.22 -2.88 -12.23
N MET A 70 -5.93 -2.70 -10.94
CA MET A 70 -6.91 -2.82 -9.86
C MET A 70 -7.87 -1.63 -9.85
N SER A 71 -9.15 -1.90 -9.65
CA SER A 71 -10.22 -0.89 -9.54
C SER A 71 -11.35 -1.42 -8.65
N ALA A 72 -12.26 -0.55 -8.20
CA ALA A 72 -13.45 -1.02 -7.47
C ALA A 72 -14.26 -1.99 -8.34
N GLY A 73 -14.56 -3.17 -7.81
CA GLY A 73 -15.31 -4.22 -8.49
C GLY A 73 -14.52 -5.02 -9.53
N SER A 74 -13.21 -4.82 -9.68
CA SER A 74 -12.38 -5.65 -10.58
C SER A 74 -12.13 -7.07 -10.05
N THR A 75 -12.51 -7.35 -8.81
CA THR A 75 -12.44 -8.67 -8.19
C THR A 75 -13.71 -8.93 -7.38
N ASP A 76 -13.94 -10.19 -6.99
CA ASP A 76 -15.13 -10.58 -6.19
C ASP A 76 -15.23 -9.84 -4.83
N GLU A 77 -14.12 -9.30 -4.34
CA GLU A 77 -14.02 -8.56 -3.08
C GLU A 77 -13.13 -7.31 -3.24
N ASN A 78 -13.64 -6.13 -2.92
CA ASN A 78 -12.85 -4.88 -2.98
C ASN A 78 -11.72 -4.83 -1.95
N THR A 79 -11.70 -5.75 -0.99
CA THR A 79 -10.67 -5.83 0.04
C THR A 79 -9.71 -6.97 -0.27
N LYS A 80 -8.41 -6.75 -0.12
CA LYS A 80 -7.36 -7.78 -0.19
C LYS A 80 -6.61 -7.83 1.14
N LYS A 81 -6.41 -9.04 1.64
CA LYS A 81 -5.66 -9.32 2.87
C LYS A 81 -4.38 -10.07 2.52
N ILE A 82 -3.24 -9.51 2.89
CA ILE A 82 -1.92 -10.07 2.57
C ILE A 82 -1.15 -10.24 3.89
N PRO A 83 -1.02 -11.46 4.41
CA PRO A 83 -0.29 -11.71 5.66
C PRO A 83 1.22 -11.51 5.45
N VAL A 84 1.91 -11.05 6.49
CA VAL A 84 3.37 -11.00 6.54
C VAL A 84 3.93 -12.02 7.53
N ASP A 85 5.10 -12.58 7.24
CA ASP A 85 5.76 -13.62 8.02
C ASP A 85 7.03 -13.15 8.75
N LYS A 86 7.49 -11.92 8.46
CA LYS A 86 8.65 -11.29 9.09
C LYS A 86 8.26 -9.92 9.63
N SER A 87 8.81 -9.55 10.78
CA SER A 87 8.81 -8.13 11.20
C SER A 87 9.81 -7.35 10.34
N GLY A 88 9.47 -6.13 9.96
CA GLY A 88 10.35 -5.30 9.14
C GLY A 88 9.65 -4.08 8.54
N THR A 89 10.39 -3.32 7.74
CA THR A 89 9.85 -2.22 6.94
C THR A 89 9.46 -2.73 5.56
N TYR A 90 8.18 -2.65 5.24
CA TYR A 90 7.63 -2.99 3.94
C TYR A 90 7.42 -1.74 3.10
N THR A 91 7.65 -1.88 1.79
CA THR A 91 7.39 -0.82 0.80
C THR A 91 6.15 -1.16 0.01
N VAL A 92 5.22 -0.22 -0.12
CA VAL A 92 4.09 -0.32 -1.03
C VAL A 92 4.23 0.71 -2.13
N ASP A 93 4.37 0.23 -3.36
CA ASP A 93 4.41 1.03 -4.57
C ASP A 93 3.07 0.97 -5.29
N LEU A 94 2.48 2.14 -5.50
CA LEU A 94 1.25 2.33 -6.25
C LEU A 94 1.58 3.02 -7.58
N SER A 95 1.26 2.38 -8.69
CA SER A 95 1.36 3.00 -10.02
C SER A 95 -0.04 3.35 -10.49
N VAL A 96 -0.39 4.62 -10.43
CA VAL A 96 -1.70 5.12 -10.87
C VAL A 96 -1.72 5.18 -12.39
N VAL A 97 -2.35 4.19 -13.02
CA VAL A 97 -2.49 4.06 -14.47
C VAL A 97 -3.58 5.00 -14.99
N LYS A 98 -4.66 5.16 -14.22
CA LYS A 98 -5.74 6.10 -14.49
C LYS A 98 -6.19 6.72 -13.18
N SER A 99 -6.15 8.05 -13.09
CA SER A 99 -6.54 8.74 -11.87
C SER A 99 -8.04 8.64 -11.58
N GLY A 100 -8.38 8.57 -10.30
CA GLY A 100 -9.75 8.57 -9.80
C GLY A 100 -9.88 7.93 -8.42
N GLY A 101 -10.41 8.70 -7.46
CA GLY A 101 -10.76 8.20 -6.13
C GLY A 101 -9.56 8.07 -5.18
N ALA A 102 -9.61 7.07 -4.32
CA ALA A 102 -8.61 6.81 -3.30
C ALA A 102 -8.47 5.31 -3.01
N ILE A 103 -7.36 4.94 -2.39
CA ILE A 103 -7.10 3.59 -1.88
C ILE A 103 -6.72 3.67 -0.40
N SER A 104 -7.23 2.73 0.39
CA SER A 104 -6.86 2.61 1.80
C SER A 104 -5.98 1.38 2.01
N ILE A 105 -4.91 1.54 2.78
CA ILE A 105 -4.00 0.45 3.16
C ILE A 105 -3.86 0.48 4.68
N ALA A 106 -4.23 -0.60 5.36
CA ALA A 106 -4.19 -0.70 6.81
C ALA A 106 -3.34 -1.89 7.28
N ILE A 107 -2.91 -1.82 8.53
CA ILE A 107 -2.26 -2.92 9.25
C ILE A 107 -3.29 -3.53 10.21
N GLU A 108 -3.61 -4.81 10.03
CA GLU A 108 -4.45 -5.61 10.93
C GLU A 108 -3.67 -6.67 11.70
#